data_AF-A0A0R1VCS1-F1
#
_entry.id   AF-A0A0R1VCS1-F1
#
_cell.length_a   1.000
_cell.length_b   1.000
_cell.length_c   1.000
_cell.angle_alpha   90.00
_cell.angle_beta   90.00
_cell.angle_gamma   90.00
#
_symmetry.space_group_name_H-M   'P 1'
#
loop_
_entity.id
_entity.type
_entity.pdbx_description
1 polymer ?
#
loop_
_entity_poly.entity_id
_entity_poly.type
_entity_poly.pdbx_seq_one_letter_code
_entity_poly.pdbx_strand_id
1 'polypeptide(L)'
;MADTKEKGFDDVFAVNPDENNIIATLSDPQTHCAVTIESSRNGMILFTANSFTKDHMNFVRTDGIGYPHEGVAMEPMILPKPGREKDFSEMTIKKDQPVSYAIKYHLNF
;
A
#
# COMPACT_ATOMS: atom_id res chain seq x y z
N MET A 1 2.67 17.94 -4.85
CA MET A 1 3.51 16.72 -4.74
C MET A 1 4.90 16.92 -5.30
N ALA A 2 5.09 17.55 -6.47
CA ALA A 2 6.43 17.81 -7.01
C ALA A 2 7.34 18.63 -6.05
N ASP A 3 6.76 19.44 -5.17
CA ASP A 3 7.48 20.26 -4.20
C ASP A 3 7.76 19.56 -2.85
N THR A 4 7.32 18.31 -2.67
CA THR A 4 7.71 17.51 -1.50
C THR A 4 9.07 16.86 -1.75
N LYS A 5 9.82 16.59 -0.67
CA LYS A 5 11.11 15.89 -0.77
C LYS A 5 11.00 14.58 -1.56
N GLU A 6 9.90 13.87 -1.36
CA GLU A 6 9.71 12.53 -1.92
C GLU A 6 9.11 12.55 -3.33
N LYS A 7 8.67 13.73 -3.82
CA LYS A 7 8.18 13.97 -5.19
C LYS A 7 7.05 13.05 -5.68
N GLY A 8 6.36 12.41 -4.74
CA GLY A 8 5.23 11.52 -4.94
C GLY A 8 4.72 11.07 -3.57
N PHE A 9 3.99 9.96 -3.53
CA PHE A 9 3.57 9.37 -2.26
C PHE A 9 4.63 8.42 -1.73
N ASP A 10 4.87 8.53 -0.43
CA ASP A 10 5.58 7.56 0.43
C ASP A 10 5.01 7.72 1.84
N ASP A 11 3.69 7.58 1.92
CA ASP A 11 2.88 8.07 3.03
C ASP A 11 1.95 6.99 3.57
N VAL A 12 1.61 7.14 4.85
CA VAL A 12 0.63 6.30 5.54
C VAL A 12 -0.73 7.01 5.51
N PHE A 13 -1.74 6.32 5.00
CA PHE A 13 -3.12 6.75 5.02
C PHE A 13 -3.92 5.93 6.03
N ALA A 14 -4.73 6.61 6.85
CA ALA A 14 -5.81 5.94 7.57
C ALA A 14 -6.90 5.57 6.57
N VAL A 15 -7.33 4.31 6.57
CA VAL A 15 -8.39 3.79 5.70
C VAL A 15 -9.46 3.14 6.54
N ASN A 16 -10.70 3.21 6.07
CA ASN A 16 -11.83 2.54 6.70
C ASN A 16 -12.39 1.54 5.68
N PRO A 17 -12.31 0.23 5.95
CA PRO A 17 -12.93 -0.77 5.09
C PRO A 17 -14.42 -0.51 4.97
N ASP A 18 -14.96 -0.61 3.75
CA ASP A 18 -16.41 -0.53 3.52
C ASP A 18 -17.12 -1.83 3.93
N GLU A 19 -18.41 -1.96 3.58
CA GLU A 19 -19.21 -3.16 3.88
C GLU A 19 -18.67 -4.46 3.26
N ASN A 20 -17.85 -4.35 2.21
CA ASN A 20 -17.19 -5.46 1.52
C ASN A 20 -15.71 -5.59 1.90
N ASN A 21 -15.25 -4.85 2.91
CA ASN A 21 -13.86 -4.69 3.30
C ASN A 21 -12.95 -4.09 2.21
N ILE A 22 -13.50 -3.35 1.24
CA ILE A 22 -12.70 -2.64 0.26
C ILE A 22 -12.08 -1.41 0.92
N ILE A 23 -10.78 -1.22 0.70
CA ILE A 23 -10.02 -0.08 1.24
C ILE A 23 -9.40 0.81 0.16
N ALA A 24 -9.21 0.30 -1.06
CA ALA A 24 -8.66 1.06 -2.16
C ALA A 24 -8.97 0.42 -3.52
N THR A 25 -9.02 1.26 -4.57
CA THR A 25 -9.01 0.83 -5.96
C THR A 25 -8.01 1.70 -6.73
N LEU A 26 -7.08 1.06 -7.44
CA LEU A 26 -6.22 1.71 -8.42
C LEU A 26 -6.73 1.35 -9.82
N SER A 27 -7.03 2.35 -10.63
CA SER A 27 -7.54 2.18 -11.99
C SER A 27 -6.69 2.95 -13.00
N ASP A 28 -6.34 2.31 -14.11
CA ASP A 28 -5.80 2.97 -15.28
C ASP A 28 -6.94 3.27 -16.28
N PRO A 29 -7.29 4.55 -16.49
CA PRO A 29 -8.39 4.91 -17.39
C PRO A 29 -8.08 4.67 -18.87
N GLN A 30 -6.81 4.49 -19.25
CA GLN A 30 -6.43 4.24 -20.64
C GLN A 30 -6.63 2.78 -21.04
N THR A 31 -6.28 1.86 -20.15
CA THR A 31 -6.42 0.41 -20.39
C THR A 31 -7.69 -0.18 -19.78
N HIS A 32 -8.40 0.59 -18.94
CA HIS A 32 -9.52 0.15 -18.10
C HIS A 32 -9.17 -0.94 -17.08
N CYS A 33 -7.89 -1.30 -16.95
CA CYS A 33 -7.41 -2.21 -15.93
C CYS A 33 -7.57 -1.57 -14.55
N ALA A 34 -8.06 -2.35 -13.59
CA ALA A 34 -8.15 -1.92 -12.21
C ALA A 34 -7.77 -3.06 -11.25
N VAL A 35 -7.19 -2.67 -10.11
CA VAL A 35 -7.00 -3.55 -8.96
C VAL A 35 -7.72 -2.95 -7.76
N THR A 36 -8.62 -3.73 -7.19
CA THR A 36 -9.35 -3.40 -5.96
C THR A 36 -8.79 -4.22 -4.81
N ILE A 37 -8.47 -3.57 -3.70
CA ILE A 37 -7.89 -4.19 -2.50
C ILE A 37 -8.97 -4.36 -1.44
N GLU A 38 -9.14 -5.61 -1.03
CA GLU A 38 -9.95 -6.00 0.12
C GLU A 38 -9.03 -6.29 1.31
N SER A 39 -9.26 -5.61 2.43
CA SER A 39 -8.58 -5.86 3.69
C SER A 39 -9.38 -5.34 4.88
N SER A 40 -9.32 -6.05 6.01
CA SER A 40 -9.89 -5.59 7.29
C SER A 40 -8.98 -4.61 8.05
N ARG A 41 -7.84 -4.21 7.44
CA ARG A 41 -6.85 -3.33 8.05
C ARG A 41 -7.29 -1.85 7.98
N ASN A 42 -6.83 -1.06 8.95
CA ASN A 42 -7.23 0.34 9.14
C ASN A 42 -6.18 1.37 8.66
N GLY A 43 -5.11 0.92 8.01
CA GLY A 43 -4.14 1.78 7.34
C GLY A 43 -3.65 1.21 6.03
N MET A 44 -3.00 2.06 5.24
CA MET A 44 -2.35 1.67 4.00
C MET A 44 -1.13 2.58 3.75
N ILE A 45 0.02 1.99 3.44
CA ILE A 45 1.12 2.74 2.82
C ILE A 45 0.81 2.86 1.33
N LEU A 46 0.93 4.06 0.78
CA LEU A 46 0.91 4.29 -0.66
C LEU A 46 2.29 4.82 -1.07
N PHE A 47 2.98 4.04 -1.90
CA PHE A 47 4.30 4.38 -2.40
C PHE A 47 4.31 4.38 -3.93
N THR A 48 4.74 5.49 -4.54
CA THR A 48 4.73 5.68 -6.00
C THR A 48 6.11 5.53 -6.64
N ALA A 49 6.97 4.64 -6.13
CA ALA A 49 8.27 4.30 -6.75
C ALA A 49 9.15 5.52 -7.08
N ASN A 50 9.13 6.56 -6.24
CA ASN A 50 9.66 7.88 -6.61
C ASN A 50 11.18 7.89 -6.81
N SER A 51 11.89 7.00 -6.11
CA SER A 51 13.36 6.91 -6.09
C SER A 51 13.93 5.89 -7.07
N PHE A 52 13.08 5.23 -7.87
CA PHE A 52 13.54 4.19 -8.78
C PHE A 52 14.30 4.85 -9.93
N THR A 53 15.58 4.49 -10.08
CA THR A 53 16.45 4.98 -11.15
C THR A 53 17.41 3.88 -11.55
N LYS A 54 18.04 4.03 -12.72
CA LYS A 54 19.12 3.14 -13.18
C LYS A 54 20.21 2.90 -12.14
N ASP A 55 20.54 3.90 -11.32
CA ASP A 55 21.66 3.84 -10.39
C ASP A 55 21.25 3.30 -9.01
N HIS A 56 19.95 3.27 -8.69
CA HIS A 56 19.46 2.94 -7.35
C HIS A 56 18.55 1.70 -7.30
N MET A 57 17.83 1.38 -8.36
CA MET A 57 16.87 0.28 -8.37
C MET A 57 16.65 -0.22 -9.80
N ASN A 58 17.24 -1.37 -10.16
CA ASN A 58 17.01 -2.04 -11.45
C ASN A 58 16.28 -3.38 -11.27
N PHE A 59 15.54 -3.79 -12.30
CA PHE A 59 14.80 -5.06 -12.32
C PHE A 59 15.66 -6.20 -12.85
N VAL A 60 16.32 -6.92 -11.94
CA VAL A 60 17.25 -8.01 -12.26
C VAL A 60 16.62 -9.10 -13.13
N ARG A 61 15.34 -9.45 -12.92
CA ARG A 61 14.68 -10.56 -13.64
C ARG A 61 14.34 -10.25 -15.08
N THR A 62 14.15 -8.98 -15.42
CA THR A 62 13.72 -8.54 -16.74
C THR A 62 14.83 -7.78 -17.48
N ASP A 63 16.02 -7.68 -16.90
CA ASP A 63 17.09 -6.76 -17.32
C ASP A 63 16.56 -5.32 -17.51
N GLY A 64 15.58 -4.96 -16.66
CA GLY A 64 14.86 -3.70 -16.74
C GLY A 64 15.57 -2.59 -15.96
N ILE A 65 15.50 -1.37 -16.48
CA ILE A 65 15.99 -0.17 -15.81
C ILE A 65 14.85 0.43 -15.00
N GLY A 66 15.13 0.88 -13.76
CA GLY A 66 14.14 1.58 -12.97
C GLY A 66 13.94 3.04 -13.39
N TYR A 67 12.70 3.49 -13.31
CA TYR A 67 12.28 4.86 -13.58
C TYR A 67 11.34 5.37 -12.47
N PRO A 68 11.42 6.66 -12.11
CA PRO A 68 10.51 7.22 -11.12
C PRO A 68 9.05 7.03 -11.55
N HIS A 69 8.19 6.67 -10.59
CA HIS A 69 6.74 6.54 -10.81
C HIS A 69 6.30 5.43 -11.76
N GLU A 70 7.16 4.45 -12.03
CA GLU A 70 6.82 3.30 -12.88
C GLU A 70 5.89 2.27 -12.20
N GLY A 71 5.64 2.42 -10.90
CA GLY A 71 4.81 1.51 -10.13
C GLY A 71 4.19 2.17 -8.91
N VAL A 72 3.16 1.52 -8.38
CA VAL A 72 2.46 1.91 -7.16
C VAL A 72 2.38 0.71 -6.24
N ALA A 73 2.95 0.81 -5.05
CA ALA A 73 2.72 -0.14 -3.97
C ALA A 73 1.59 0.38 -3.07
N MET A 74 0.63 -0.49 -2.80
CA MET A 74 -0.47 -0.27 -1.87
C MET A 74 -0.37 -1.35 -0.79
N GLU A 75 0.03 -0.97 0.42
CA GLU A 75 0.40 -1.91 1.48
C GLU A 75 -0.53 -1.76 2.68
N PRO A 76 -1.64 -2.51 2.73
CA PRO A 76 -2.55 -2.49 3.87
C PRO A 76 -1.81 -2.84 5.16
N MET A 77 -1.98 -2.04 6.21
CA MET A 77 -1.29 -2.16 7.49
C MET A 77 -2.21 -1.89 8.68
N ILE A 78 -1.85 -2.39 9.86
CA ILE A 78 -2.54 -2.05 11.10
C ILE A 78 -1.98 -0.72 11.62
N LEU A 79 -2.84 0.26 11.93
CA LEU A 79 -2.45 1.50 12.59
C LEU A 79 -2.77 1.46 14.08
N PRO A 80 -1.96 2.17 14.91
CA PRO A 80 -2.36 2.54 16.26
C PRO A 80 -3.70 3.28 16.25
N LYS A 81 -4.44 3.21 17.36
CA LYS A 81 -5.66 4.02 17.48
C LYS A 81 -5.33 5.51 17.37
N PRO A 82 -6.15 6.32 16.66
CA PRO A 82 -5.98 7.76 16.60
C PRO A 82 -5.84 8.37 18.00
N GLY A 83 -4.88 9.28 18.16
CA GLY A 83 -4.58 9.93 19.46
C GLY A 83 -3.81 9.05 20.46
N ARG A 84 -3.37 7.85 20.06
CA ARG A 84 -2.52 6.97 20.87
C ARG A 84 -1.20 6.67 20.15
N GLU A 85 -0.46 7.73 19.82
CA GLU A 85 0.88 7.60 19.27
C GLU A 85 1.72 6.72 20.19
N LYS A 86 2.30 5.64 19.64
CA LYS A 86 3.09 4.60 20.33
C LYS A 86 2.31 3.52 21.10
N ASP A 87 0.98 3.45 20.98
CA ASP A 87 0.20 2.29 21.45
C ASP A 87 0.12 1.22 20.36
N PHE A 88 0.96 0.19 20.48
CA PHE A 88 1.02 -0.93 19.53
C PHE A 88 0.17 -2.14 19.98
N SER A 89 -0.81 -1.94 20.87
CA SER A 89 -1.64 -3.04 21.37
C SER A 89 -2.36 -3.78 20.24
N GLU A 90 -2.77 -3.07 19.19
CA GLU A 90 -3.43 -3.63 17.99
C GLU A 90 -2.52 -4.57 17.18
N MET A 91 -1.20 -4.49 17.35
CA MET A 91 -0.21 -5.35 16.69
C MET A 91 0.28 -6.49 17.60
N THR A 92 -0.21 -6.56 18.83
CA THR A 92 0.21 -7.58 19.80
C THR A 92 -0.54 -8.88 19.57
N ILE A 93 0.19 -9.95 19.26
CA ILE A 93 -0.35 -11.32 19.22
C ILE A 93 -0.16 -11.95 20.60
N LYS A 94 -1.27 -12.31 21.26
CA LYS A 94 -1.21 -12.96 22.57
C LYS A 94 -0.75 -14.41 22.45
N LYS A 95 -0.10 -14.91 23.50
CA LYS A 95 0.26 -16.33 23.62
C LYS A 95 -0.99 -17.18 23.40
N ASP A 96 -0.85 -18.24 22.60
CA ASP A 96 -1.90 -19.22 22.29
C ASP A 96 -3.14 -18.63 21.56
N GLN A 97 -3.03 -17.41 21.01
CA GLN A 97 -4.09 -16.78 20.20
C GLN A 97 -3.65 -16.70 18.72
N PRO A 98 -4.05 -17.65 17.86
CA PRO A 98 -3.80 -17.54 16.45
C PRO A 98 -4.56 -16.34 15.88
N VAL A 99 -3.88 -15.55 15.06
CA VAL A 99 -4.47 -14.45 14.29
C VAL A 99 -4.27 -14.74 12.81
N SER A 100 -5.27 -14.41 12.00
CA SER A 100 -5.21 -14.52 10.55
C SER A 100 -5.70 -13.22 9.95
N TYR A 101 -4.93 -12.70 9.00
CA TYR A 101 -5.27 -11.52 8.22
C TYR A 101 -5.09 -11.87 6.75
N ALA A 102 -5.97 -11.34 5.91
CA ALA A 102 -5.89 -11.49 4.48
C ALA A 102 -5.88 -10.12 3.80
N ILE A 103 -5.17 -10.05 2.69
CA ILE A 103 -5.27 -8.99 1.70
C ILE A 103 -5.63 -9.70 0.40
N LYS A 104 -6.74 -9.32 -0.23
CA LYS A 104 -7.13 -9.86 -1.53
C LYS A 104 -7.04 -8.78 -2.59
N TYR A 105 -6.61 -9.19 -3.77
CA TYR A 105 -6.47 -8.33 -4.94
C TYR A 105 -7.47 -8.80 -5.99
N HIS A 106 -8.44 -7.95 -6.30
CA HIS A 106 -9.46 -8.21 -7.31
C HIS A 106 -9.08 -7.46 -8.58
N LEU A 107 -8.76 -8.19 -9.65
CA LEU A 107 -8.38 -7.61 -10.94
C LEU A 107 -9.61 -7.46 -11.84
N ASN A 108 -9.71 -6.32 -12.50
CA ASN A 108 -10.70 -6.04 -13.54
C ASN A 108 -9.97 -5.55 -14.81
N PHE A 109 -10.48 -5.92 -15.99
CA PHE A 109 -9.90 -5.59 -17.29
C PHE A 109 -10.97 -5.04 -18.24
#